data_AF-A0A126QSZ8-F1
#
_entry.id   AF-A0A126QSZ8-F1
#
_cell.length_a   1.000
_cell.length_b   1.000
_cell.length_c   1.000
_cell.angle_alpha   90.00
_cell.angle_beta   90.00
_cell.angle_gamma   90.00
#
_symmetry.space_group_name_H-M   'P 1'
#
loop_
_entity.id
_entity.type
_entity.pdbx_description
1 polymer ?
#
loop_
_entity_poly.entity_id
_entity_poly.type
_entity_poly.pdbx_seq_one_letter_code
_entity_poly.pdbx_strand_id
1 'polypeptide(L)'
;MRIITTHTGTDFDALASVVACTFLYPGTIGVLPDMLNPEVRQFLALHGNILRIKPRRGFDLDPVSSLVVVDANSWRRLDRMDALAGRDGLEVICWDHHMEGVTIESGETHREEVGAAVTLLLEELKRRDAAMAPMHATLFLLGIYSDTGCLRYPSVTARDAAMVGYLLENGADLNVVSAYLDDTVDDAHTEVFGRMLEESATVTVGAARVGISAMQVKSGLTSLGPLVEKYREFKGLDAAFGLFQADSQKCMVIGRGKPRFMDIGQVMRALGGGGHPGAGSAIIRKTGPEEAARRVQALLAQGCGDKTEVRTVMSDPDKFMIDEDASMGQAVQRIAEGNGCGLMVCRGRTLLGGLSLLECAKAEDTGRLDVPVKGYTRRNIPRLAPDAGCREAIGLLCDAREGLLAVVEGEELVGVLTQVDLMFQVYDF
;
A
#
# COMPACT_ATOMS: atom_id res chain seq x y z
N MET A 1 -31.17 25.52 -15.99
CA MET A 1 -30.19 25.70 -14.89
C MET A 1 -29.17 24.56 -14.95
N ARG A 2 -27.88 24.85 -14.69
CA ARG A 2 -26.84 23.82 -14.56
C ARG A 2 -26.51 23.57 -13.08
N ILE A 3 -26.51 22.30 -12.68
CA ILE A 3 -26.14 21.86 -11.32
C ILE A 3 -24.99 20.85 -11.38
N ILE A 4 -24.32 20.67 -10.24
CA ILE A 4 -23.30 19.64 -10.05
C ILE A 4 -23.79 18.69 -8.96
N THR A 5 -23.62 17.38 -9.11
CA THR A 5 -23.95 16.39 -8.08
C THR A 5 -22.89 15.29 -8.02
N THR A 6 -22.90 14.53 -6.93
CA THR A 6 -22.04 13.37 -6.74
C THR A 6 -22.82 12.22 -6.08
N HIS A 7 -22.15 11.15 -5.69
CA HIS A 7 -22.75 9.96 -5.10
C HIS A 7 -23.14 10.12 -3.62
N THR A 8 -24.14 9.34 -3.23
CA THR A 8 -24.49 9.05 -1.83
C THR A 8 -23.29 8.46 -1.07
N GLY A 9 -23.17 8.80 0.21
CA GLY A 9 -21.95 8.49 0.97
C GLY A 9 -20.79 9.38 0.52
N THR A 10 -21.07 10.67 0.29
CA THR A 10 -20.10 11.65 -0.20
C THR A 10 -18.89 11.71 0.73
N ASP A 11 -17.72 11.38 0.19
CA ASP A 11 -16.40 11.50 0.82
C ASP A 11 -15.71 12.81 0.39
N PHE A 12 -14.42 12.95 0.72
CA PHE A 12 -13.67 14.15 0.39
C PHE A 12 -13.34 14.26 -1.10
N ASP A 13 -13.16 13.17 -1.85
CA ASP A 13 -12.92 13.26 -3.30
C ASP A 13 -14.18 13.77 -4.00
N ALA A 14 -15.33 13.19 -3.66
CA ALA A 14 -16.64 13.62 -4.12
C ALA A 14 -16.92 15.10 -3.79
N LEU A 15 -16.73 15.53 -2.53
CA LEU A 15 -16.95 16.92 -2.14
C LEU A 15 -15.97 17.87 -2.86
N ALA A 16 -14.69 17.53 -2.87
CA ALA A 16 -13.66 18.32 -3.52
C ALA A 16 -13.95 18.49 -5.02
N SER A 17 -14.36 17.40 -5.68
CA SER A 17 -14.77 17.38 -7.08
C SER A 17 -16.00 18.26 -7.33
N VAL A 18 -17.01 18.22 -6.46
CA VAL A 18 -18.19 19.11 -6.57
C VAL A 18 -17.74 20.56 -6.52
N VAL A 19 -16.89 20.91 -5.55
CA VAL A 19 -16.40 22.28 -5.38
C VAL A 19 -15.53 22.71 -6.56
N ALA A 20 -14.59 21.87 -7.03
CA ALA A 20 -13.73 22.15 -8.18
C ALA A 20 -14.56 22.42 -9.45
N CYS A 21 -15.63 21.64 -9.68
CA CYS A 21 -16.55 21.89 -10.78
C CYS A 21 -17.24 23.26 -10.74
N THR A 22 -17.45 23.85 -9.55
CA THR A 22 -18.03 25.20 -9.47
C THR A 22 -17.09 26.29 -10.02
N PHE A 23 -15.77 26.01 -10.07
CA PHE A 23 -14.79 26.88 -10.72
C PHE A 23 -14.78 26.65 -12.23
N LEU A 24 -14.87 25.41 -12.69
CA LEU A 24 -14.91 25.07 -14.12
C LEU A 24 -16.19 25.51 -14.82
N TYR A 25 -17.29 25.54 -14.09
CA TYR A 25 -18.60 25.96 -14.59
C TYR A 25 -19.15 27.10 -13.72
N PRO A 26 -18.69 28.35 -13.92
CA PRO A 26 -19.15 29.49 -13.14
C PRO A 26 -20.67 29.66 -13.17
N GLY A 27 -21.25 30.04 -12.04
CA GLY A 27 -22.70 30.23 -11.90
C GLY A 27 -23.47 28.95 -11.52
N THR A 28 -22.82 27.79 -11.53
CA THR A 28 -23.42 26.54 -11.03
C THR A 28 -23.51 26.49 -9.50
N ILE A 29 -24.27 25.51 -9.01
CA ILE A 29 -24.45 25.19 -7.60
C ILE A 29 -24.25 23.67 -7.46
N GLY A 30 -23.43 23.26 -6.49
CA GLY A 30 -23.32 21.87 -6.07
C GLY A 30 -24.55 21.44 -5.29
N VAL A 31 -25.14 20.31 -5.64
CA VAL A 31 -26.28 19.70 -4.94
C VAL A 31 -25.77 18.43 -4.29
N LEU A 32 -25.61 18.47 -2.97
CA LEU A 32 -25.03 17.35 -2.22
C LEU A 32 -26.12 16.38 -1.74
N PRO A 33 -25.88 15.06 -1.83
CA PRO A 33 -26.71 14.03 -1.20
C PRO A 33 -26.94 14.26 0.29
N ASP A 34 -28.04 13.69 0.83
CA ASP A 34 -28.33 13.75 2.27
C ASP A 34 -27.33 12.90 3.10
N MET A 35 -26.83 11.82 2.52
CA MET A 35 -25.86 10.90 3.13
C MET A 35 -24.44 11.33 2.81
N LEU A 36 -23.77 11.91 3.82
CA LEU A 36 -22.37 12.34 3.78
C LEU A 36 -21.56 11.52 4.78
N ASN A 37 -20.28 11.28 4.46
CA ASN A 37 -19.34 10.72 5.43
C ASN A 37 -19.18 11.65 6.65
N PRO A 38 -18.90 11.10 7.85
CA PRO A 38 -18.82 11.89 9.08
C PRO A 38 -17.84 13.06 9.01
N GLU A 39 -16.66 12.85 8.43
CA GLU A 39 -15.56 13.81 8.33
C GLU A 39 -15.93 14.96 7.38
N VAL A 40 -16.59 14.62 6.26
CA VAL A 40 -17.15 15.59 5.31
C VAL A 40 -18.22 16.44 5.98
N ARG A 41 -19.11 15.82 6.78
CA ARG A 41 -20.14 16.54 7.54
C ARG A 41 -19.51 17.52 8.53
N GLN A 42 -18.45 17.11 9.23
CA GLN A 42 -17.70 17.98 10.15
C GLN A 42 -17.02 19.13 9.40
N PHE A 43 -16.42 18.86 8.24
CA PHE A 43 -15.83 19.88 7.38
C PHE A 43 -16.86 20.91 6.94
N LEU A 44 -18.02 20.46 6.46
CA LEU A 44 -19.11 21.33 6.01
C LEU A 44 -19.77 22.12 7.15
N ALA A 45 -19.77 21.61 8.37
CA ALA A 45 -20.28 22.37 9.52
C ALA A 45 -19.47 23.66 9.76
N LEU A 46 -18.17 23.64 9.47
CA LEU A 46 -17.26 24.79 9.62
C LEU A 46 -17.16 25.63 8.34
N HIS A 47 -17.09 24.99 7.17
CA HIS A 47 -16.75 25.64 5.91
C HIS A 47 -17.92 25.70 4.90
N GLY A 48 -19.06 25.06 5.17
CA GLY A 48 -20.12 24.89 4.17
C GLY A 48 -20.72 26.20 3.66
N ASN A 49 -20.76 27.24 4.48
CA ASN A 49 -21.35 28.55 4.13
C ASN A 49 -20.57 29.31 3.05
N ILE A 50 -19.28 29.02 2.87
CA ILE A 50 -18.44 29.67 1.84
C ILE A 50 -18.39 28.86 0.54
N LEU A 51 -18.97 27.64 0.54
CA LEU A 51 -19.05 26.78 -0.62
C LEU A 51 -20.39 27.00 -1.35
N ARG A 52 -20.36 26.96 -2.69
CA ARG A 52 -21.57 27.11 -3.53
C ARG A 52 -22.37 25.81 -3.59
N ILE A 53 -22.82 25.32 -2.44
CA ILE A 53 -23.48 24.03 -2.30
C ILE A 53 -24.86 24.16 -1.63
N LYS A 54 -25.77 23.24 -1.95
CA LYS A 54 -27.08 23.08 -1.33
C LYS A 54 -27.37 21.60 -1.08
N PRO A 55 -28.17 21.26 -0.05
CA PRO A 55 -28.62 19.89 0.14
C PRO A 55 -29.57 19.48 -0.99
N ARG A 56 -29.53 18.20 -1.36
CA ARG A 56 -30.47 17.61 -2.31
C ARG A 56 -31.90 17.67 -1.79
N ARG A 57 -32.13 17.39 -0.50
CA ARG A 57 -33.46 17.45 0.10
C ARG A 57 -34.08 18.84 -0.04
N GLY A 58 -35.25 18.88 -0.68
CA GLY A 58 -35.99 20.13 -0.91
C GLY A 58 -35.46 20.97 -2.07
N PHE A 59 -34.46 20.49 -2.83
CA PHE A 59 -34.01 21.14 -4.05
C PHE A 59 -34.93 20.80 -5.23
N ASP A 60 -35.41 21.83 -5.93
CA ASP A 60 -36.26 21.71 -7.12
C ASP A 60 -35.43 21.36 -8.37
N LEU A 61 -35.81 20.26 -9.03
CA LEU A 61 -35.13 19.76 -10.23
C LEU A 61 -35.82 20.20 -11.53
N ASP A 62 -37.02 20.79 -11.48
CA ASP A 62 -37.75 21.21 -12.67
C ASP A 62 -36.96 22.19 -13.57
N PRO A 63 -36.26 23.23 -13.05
CA PRO A 63 -35.52 24.14 -13.90
C PRO A 63 -34.17 23.58 -14.39
N VAL A 64 -33.79 22.35 -14.00
CA VAL A 64 -32.50 21.74 -14.36
C VAL A 64 -32.53 21.31 -15.83
N SER A 65 -31.59 21.89 -16.59
CA SER A 65 -31.38 21.65 -18.03
C SER A 65 -29.99 21.12 -18.34
N SER A 66 -29.10 21.09 -17.34
CA SER A 66 -27.74 20.56 -17.45
C SER A 66 -27.27 20.01 -16.10
N LEU A 67 -26.64 18.84 -16.12
CA LEU A 67 -26.20 18.09 -14.95
C LEU A 67 -24.73 17.71 -15.11
N VAL A 68 -23.88 18.17 -14.19
CA VAL A 68 -22.51 17.70 -14.07
C VAL A 68 -22.47 16.66 -12.95
N VAL A 69 -22.05 15.43 -13.27
CA VAL A 69 -21.89 14.36 -12.30
C VAL A 69 -20.40 14.17 -12.06
N VAL A 70 -20.00 14.20 -10.79
CA VAL A 70 -18.60 14.02 -10.40
C VAL A 70 -18.44 12.83 -9.47
N ASP A 71 -17.33 12.10 -9.62
CA ASP A 71 -16.97 10.94 -8.80
C ASP A 71 -18.07 9.84 -8.77
N ALA A 72 -18.82 9.76 -9.86
CA ALA A 72 -19.84 8.74 -10.06
C ALA A 72 -20.20 8.61 -11.54
N ASN A 73 -20.40 7.37 -11.95
CA ASN A 73 -20.81 7.02 -13.32
C ASN A 73 -22.16 6.29 -13.36
N SER A 74 -22.90 6.23 -12.24
CA SER A 74 -24.11 5.43 -12.13
C SER A 74 -25.28 6.16 -11.46
N TRP A 75 -26.46 6.16 -12.10
CA TRP A 75 -27.67 6.83 -11.59
C TRP A 75 -28.06 6.34 -10.21
N ARG A 76 -27.86 5.05 -9.92
CA ARG A 76 -28.17 4.43 -8.62
C ARG A 76 -27.34 5.00 -7.47
N ARG A 77 -26.19 5.61 -7.76
CA ARG A 77 -25.35 6.26 -6.75
C ARG A 77 -25.85 7.68 -6.43
N LEU A 78 -26.70 8.28 -7.26
CA LEU A 78 -27.16 9.66 -7.10
C LEU A 78 -28.41 9.76 -6.21
N ASP A 79 -28.42 10.69 -5.26
CA ASP A 79 -29.52 10.84 -4.30
C ASP A 79 -30.74 11.54 -4.94
N ARG A 80 -31.86 10.83 -5.06
CA ARG A 80 -33.15 11.35 -5.58
C ARG A 80 -33.01 12.08 -6.92
N MET A 81 -32.12 11.63 -7.81
CA MET A 81 -31.94 12.23 -9.14
C MET A 81 -32.72 11.51 -10.24
N ASP A 82 -33.56 10.53 -9.90
CA ASP A 82 -34.29 9.68 -10.84
C ASP A 82 -35.16 10.48 -11.82
N ALA A 83 -35.70 11.62 -11.40
CA ALA A 83 -36.50 12.52 -12.25
C ALA A 83 -35.72 13.18 -13.39
N LEU A 84 -34.38 13.14 -13.33
CA LEU A 84 -33.49 13.60 -14.40
C LEU A 84 -33.04 12.46 -15.31
N ALA A 85 -33.14 11.20 -14.87
CA ALA A 85 -32.76 10.05 -15.68
C ALA A 85 -33.69 9.92 -16.90
N GLY A 86 -33.12 10.01 -18.10
CA GLY A 86 -33.89 9.96 -19.35
C GLY A 86 -34.74 11.21 -19.64
N ARG A 87 -34.48 12.34 -18.98
CA ARG A 87 -35.15 13.61 -19.30
C ARG A 87 -34.67 14.12 -20.66
N ASP A 88 -35.61 14.32 -21.59
CA ASP A 88 -35.32 14.88 -22.90
C ASP A 88 -34.66 16.26 -22.81
N GLY A 89 -33.59 16.46 -23.57
CA GLY A 89 -32.86 17.73 -23.64
C GLY A 89 -32.01 18.05 -22.40
N LEU A 90 -31.86 17.12 -21.45
CA LEU A 90 -30.89 17.27 -20.35
C LEU A 90 -29.47 17.04 -20.87
N GLU A 91 -28.64 18.07 -20.82
CA GLU A 91 -27.19 17.91 -21.03
C GLU A 91 -26.57 17.25 -19.80
N VAL A 92 -25.79 16.19 -20.00
CA VAL A 92 -25.07 15.50 -18.91
C VAL A 92 -23.58 15.48 -19.20
N ILE A 93 -22.79 15.96 -18.25
CA ILE A 93 -21.33 15.95 -18.25
C ILE A 93 -20.85 15.08 -17.09
N CYS A 94 -19.90 14.19 -17.32
CA CYS A 94 -19.38 13.28 -16.30
C CYS A 94 -17.87 13.48 -16.08
N TRP A 95 -17.45 13.58 -14.82
CA TRP A 95 -16.05 13.55 -14.38
C TRP A 95 -15.89 12.42 -13.37
N ASP A 96 -15.14 11.38 -13.69
CA ASP A 96 -15.02 10.20 -12.83
C ASP A 96 -13.69 9.49 -13.06
N HIS A 97 -13.24 8.68 -12.11
CA HIS A 97 -12.08 7.80 -12.26
C HIS A 97 -12.45 6.30 -12.23
N HIS A 98 -13.70 5.97 -11.91
CA HIS A 98 -14.19 4.59 -11.88
C HIS A 98 -14.47 4.04 -13.28
N MET A 99 -13.66 3.09 -13.77
CA MET A 99 -13.79 2.55 -15.13
C MET A 99 -14.98 1.61 -15.35
N GLU A 100 -15.50 0.99 -14.29
CA GLU A 100 -16.55 -0.01 -14.35
C GLU A 100 -17.90 0.51 -13.82
N GLY A 101 -18.99 -0.19 -14.13
CA GLY A 101 -20.31 0.08 -13.50
C GLY A 101 -21.09 1.26 -14.07
N VAL A 102 -20.72 1.71 -15.27
CA VAL A 102 -21.30 2.88 -15.95
C VAL A 102 -22.77 2.65 -16.31
N THR A 103 -23.65 3.54 -15.85
CA THR A 103 -25.07 3.59 -16.28
C THR A 103 -25.54 4.98 -16.69
N ILE A 104 -24.73 6.02 -16.45
CA ILE A 104 -25.00 7.38 -16.90
C ILE A 104 -24.45 7.53 -18.33
N GLU A 105 -25.35 7.73 -19.29
CA GLU A 105 -24.98 8.17 -20.64
C GLU A 105 -24.83 9.70 -20.63
N SER A 106 -23.60 10.19 -20.82
CA SER A 106 -23.26 11.61 -20.81
C SER A 106 -22.81 12.08 -22.19
N GLY A 107 -23.19 13.29 -22.58
CA GLY A 107 -22.75 13.90 -23.85
C GLY A 107 -21.27 14.32 -23.83
N GLU A 108 -20.72 14.53 -22.64
CA GLU A 108 -19.30 14.82 -22.41
C GLU A 108 -18.80 13.99 -21.21
N THR A 109 -17.68 13.29 -21.38
CA THR A 109 -17.12 12.40 -20.35
C THR A 109 -15.63 12.61 -20.21
N HIS A 110 -15.20 12.89 -18.99
CA HIS A 110 -13.81 12.96 -18.56
C HIS A 110 -13.60 11.81 -17.57
N ARG A 111 -13.21 10.65 -18.11
CA ARG A 111 -12.98 9.46 -17.30
C ARG A 111 -11.66 8.80 -17.64
N GLU A 112 -10.75 8.82 -16.68
CA GLU A 112 -9.37 8.35 -16.82
C GLU A 112 -8.92 7.63 -15.54
N GLU A 113 -7.92 6.76 -15.65
CA GLU A 113 -7.43 5.98 -14.53
C GLU A 113 -6.45 6.85 -13.73
N VAL A 114 -6.94 7.41 -12.64
CA VAL A 114 -6.21 8.23 -11.67
C VAL A 114 -6.61 7.86 -10.25
N GLY A 115 -5.79 8.23 -9.27
CA GLY A 115 -6.01 7.88 -7.88
C GLY A 115 -7.23 8.56 -7.26
N ALA A 116 -7.64 9.73 -7.76
CA ALA A 116 -8.84 10.46 -7.31
C ALA A 116 -9.49 11.24 -8.48
N ALA A 117 -10.82 11.33 -8.52
CA ALA A 117 -11.57 12.05 -9.54
C ALA A 117 -11.22 13.55 -9.55
N VAL A 118 -10.97 14.15 -8.39
CA VAL A 118 -10.57 15.56 -8.27
C VAL A 118 -9.27 15.88 -9.01
N THR A 119 -8.39 14.90 -9.22
CA THR A 119 -7.14 15.07 -10.00
C THR A 119 -7.44 15.58 -11.41
N LEU A 120 -8.42 14.99 -12.10
CA LEU A 120 -8.81 15.40 -13.46
C LEU A 120 -9.33 16.83 -13.49
N LEU A 121 -10.13 17.19 -12.48
CA LEU A 121 -10.70 18.53 -12.36
C LEU A 121 -9.61 19.59 -12.06
N LEU A 122 -8.62 19.25 -11.24
CA LEU A 122 -7.51 20.13 -10.89
C LEU A 122 -6.56 20.36 -12.07
N GLU A 123 -6.30 19.33 -12.86
CA GLU A 123 -5.52 19.47 -14.10
C GLU A 123 -6.20 20.46 -15.05
N GLU A 124 -7.51 20.37 -15.19
CA GLU A 124 -8.30 21.30 -16.01
C GLU A 124 -8.33 22.71 -15.40
N LEU A 125 -8.44 22.84 -14.07
CA LEU A 125 -8.35 24.15 -13.38
C LEU A 125 -7.00 24.81 -13.58
N LYS A 126 -5.91 24.04 -13.45
CA LYS A 126 -4.55 24.49 -13.71
C LYS A 126 -4.39 24.92 -15.16
N ARG A 127 -4.92 24.15 -16.11
CA ARG A 127 -4.90 24.48 -17.54
C ARG A 127 -5.64 25.79 -17.85
N ARG A 128 -6.69 26.12 -17.09
CA ARG A 128 -7.47 27.37 -17.22
C ARG A 128 -6.91 28.54 -16.41
N ASP A 129 -5.79 28.35 -15.70
CA ASP A 129 -5.19 29.35 -14.79
C ASP A 129 -6.22 29.87 -13.77
N ALA A 130 -7.05 28.97 -13.24
CA ALA A 130 -8.09 29.31 -12.29
C ALA A 130 -7.51 29.48 -10.88
N ALA A 131 -7.44 30.72 -10.41
CA ALA A 131 -6.99 31.02 -9.05
C ALA A 131 -7.91 30.41 -7.98
N MET A 132 -7.30 29.84 -6.93
CA MET A 132 -8.02 29.29 -5.79
C MET A 132 -7.45 29.84 -4.48
N ALA A 133 -8.33 30.02 -3.49
CA ALA A 133 -7.88 30.38 -2.15
C ALA A 133 -7.27 29.16 -1.41
N PRO A 134 -6.36 29.36 -0.45
CA PRO A 134 -5.73 28.29 0.33
C PRO A 134 -6.71 27.26 0.94
N MET A 135 -7.90 27.70 1.37
CA MET A 135 -8.93 26.81 1.90
C MET A 135 -9.44 25.82 0.84
N HIS A 136 -9.63 26.25 -0.41
CA HIS A 136 -10.01 25.36 -1.51
C HIS A 136 -8.86 24.41 -1.85
N ALA A 137 -7.61 24.92 -1.88
CA ALA A 137 -6.45 24.07 -2.10
C ALA A 137 -6.35 22.96 -1.03
N THR A 138 -6.67 23.30 0.23
CA THR A 138 -6.72 22.35 1.36
C THR A 138 -7.83 21.30 1.16
N LEU A 139 -9.04 21.71 0.76
CA LEU A 139 -10.13 20.77 0.46
C LEU A 139 -9.77 19.83 -0.70
N PHE A 140 -9.18 20.37 -1.76
CA PHE A 140 -8.77 19.56 -2.90
C PHE A 140 -7.66 18.58 -2.53
N LEU A 141 -6.75 18.96 -1.64
CA LEU A 141 -5.71 18.08 -1.12
C LEU A 141 -6.30 16.95 -0.28
N LEU A 142 -7.31 17.26 0.55
CA LEU A 142 -8.09 16.25 1.28
C LEU A 142 -8.73 15.23 0.33
N GLY A 143 -9.29 15.70 -0.78
CA GLY A 143 -9.87 14.83 -1.81
C GLY A 143 -8.85 13.83 -2.36
N ILE A 144 -7.69 14.31 -2.84
CA ILE A 144 -6.64 13.42 -3.36
C ILE A 144 -6.14 12.47 -2.26
N TYR A 145 -5.82 12.97 -1.06
CA TYR A 145 -5.22 12.14 -0.03
C TYR A 145 -6.17 11.09 0.55
N SER A 146 -7.47 11.39 0.64
CA SER A 146 -8.49 10.44 1.08
C SER A 146 -8.50 9.20 0.18
N ASP A 147 -8.53 9.40 -1.14
CA ASP A 147 -8.72 8.31 -2.11
C ASP A 147 -7.41 7.61 -2.51
N THR A 148 -6.28 8.29 -2.31
CA THR A 148 -4.94 7.74 -2.58
C THR A 148 -4.24 7.15 -1.36
N GLY A 149 -4.87 7.20 -0.19
CA GLY A 149 -4.24 6.79 1.08
C GLY A 149 -2.99 7.61 1.40
N CYS A 150 -3.03 8.91 1.11
CA CYS A 150 -1.87 9.82 1.10
C CYS A 150 -0.76 9.35 0.15
N LEU A 151 -1.12 9.06 -1.11
CA LEU A 151 -0.22 8.59 -2.17
C LEU A 151 0.46 7.23 -1.92
N ARG A 152 -0.12 6.39 -1.06
CA ARG A 152 0.42 5.06 -0.71
C ARG A 152 -0.28 3.92 -1.42
N TYR A 153 -1.46 4.16 -1.99
CA TYR A 153 -2.21 3.12 -2.68
C TYR A 153 -1.65 2.82 -4.08
N PRO A 154 -1.90 1.62 -4.61
CA PRO A 154 -1.35 1.18 -5.90
C PRO A 154 -2.04 1.83 -7.10
N SER A 155 -3.27 2.30 -6.91
CA SER A 155 -4.05 3.07 -7.89
C SER A 155 -3.50 4.47 -8.12
N VAL A 156 -2.52 4.91 -7.32
CA VAL A 156 -1.94 6.25 -7.39
C VAL A 156 -1.12 6.40 -8.66
N THR A 157 -1.30 7.54 -9.33
CA THR A 157 -0.57 7.90 -10.54
C THR A 157 0.35 9.09 -10.28
N ALA A 158 1.31 9.31 -11.19
CA ALA A 158 2.15 10.51 -11.15
C ALA A 158 1.34 11.82 -11.27
N ARG A 159 0.14 11.76 -11.86
CA ARG A 159 -0.78 12.90 -12.00
C ARG A 159 -1.31 13.36 -10.64
N ASP A 160 -1.67 12.41 -9.77
CA ASP A 160 -2.13 12.70 -8.41
C ASP A 160 -1.01 13.40 -7.61
N ALA A 161 0.21 12.88 -7.67
CA ALA A 161 1.37 13.47 -7.00
C ALA A 161 1.70 14.88 -7.54
N ALA A 162 1.57 15.09 -8.85
CA ALA A 162 1.77 16.41 -9.45
C ALA A 162 0.72 17.43 -8.97
N MET A 163 -0.54 17.01 -8.83
CA MET A 163 -1.61 17.88 -8.31
C MET A 163 -1.43 18.16 -6.82
N VAL A 164 -0.95 17.20 -6.03
CA VAL A 164 -0.55 17.45 -4.63
C VAL A 164 0.49 18.55 -4.54
N GLY A 165 1.56 18.48 -5.35
CA GLY A 165 2.57 19.53 -5.42
C GLY A 165 1.97 20.90 -5.77
N TYR A 166 1.10 20.93 -6.79
CA TYR A 166 0.40 22.14 -7.21
C TYR A 166 -0.48 22.73 -6.09
N LEU A 167 -1.18 21.90 -5.32
CA LEU A 167 -2.02 22.36 -4.22
C LEU A 167 -1.19 22.92 -3.05
N LEU A 168 -0.05 22.32 -2.75
CA LEU A 168 0.89 22.82 -1.75
C LEU A 168 1.49 24.17 -2.17
N GLU A 169 1.84 24.34 -3.44
CA GLU A 169 2.26 25.63 -4.00
C GLU A 169 1.17 26.72 -3.86
N ASN A 170 -0.11 26.32 -3.89
CA ASN A 170 -1.26 27.20 -3.70
C ASN A 170 -1.72 27.33 -2.23
N GLY A 171 -0.87 26.90 -1.28
CA GLY A 171 -1.07 27.14 0.15
C GLY A 171 -2.03 26.18 0.85
N ALA A 172 -2.20 24.96 0.34
CA ALA A 172 -2.91 23.91 1.08
C ALA A 172 -2.27 23.68 2.47
N ASP A 173 -3.09 23.63 3.53
CA ASP A 173 -2.62 23.51 4.91
C ASP A 173 -2.62 22.04 5.38
N LEU A 174 -1.42 21.45 5.43
CA LEU A 174 -1.23 20.07 5.88
C LEU A 174 -1.67 19.83 7.33
N ASN A 175 -1.68 20.83 8.22
CA ASN A 175 -2.17 20.63 9.59
C ASN A 175 -3.68 20.38 9.60
N VAL A 176 -4.42 21.12 8.76
CA VAL A 176 -5.86 20.90 8.58
C VAL A 176 -6.10 19.56 7.92
N VAL A 177 -5.32 19.22 6.88
CA VAL A 177 -5.43 17.91 6.22
C VAL A 177 -5.22 16.77 7.21
N SER A 178 -4.13 16.82 8.00
CA SER A 178 -3.86 15.84 9.05
C SER A 178 -5.00 15.78 10.06
N ALA A 179 -5.57 16.90 10.51
CA ALA A 179 -6.67 16.87 11.48
C ALA A 179 -7.96 16.17 10.98
N TYR A 180 -8.18 16.13 9.66
CA TYR A 180 -9.33 15.44 9.05
C TYR A 180 -9.02 14.01 8.60
N LEU A 181 -7.76 13.70 8.28
CA LEU A 181 -7.32 12.36 7.86
C LEU A 181 -6.79 11.50 9.00
N ASP A 182 -6.31 12.13 10.07
CA ASP A 182 -5.95 11.44 11.29
C ASP A 182 -7.24 10.85 11.84
N ASP A 183 -7.38 9.53 11.63
CA ASP A 183 -8.45 8.73 12.20
C ASP A 183 -8.59 9.10 13.67
N THR A 184 -9.63 9.89 13.99
CA THR A 184 -10.02 10.08 15.37
C THR A 184 -10.38 8.69 15.87
N VAL A 185 -9.47 8.12 16.66
CA VAL A 185 -9.72 6.92 17.45
C VAL A 185 -10.84 7.31 18.39
N ASP A 186 -12.08 7.14 17.95
CA ASP A 186 -13.25 7.34 18.78
C ASP A 186 -13.33 6.20 19.80
N ASP A 187 -14.29 6.30 20.73
CA ASP A 187 -14.48 5.28 21.76
C ASP A 187 -14.72 3.89 21.16
N ALA A 188 -15.30 3.79 19.95
CA ALA A 188 -15.54 2.53 19.27
C ALA A 188 -14.24 1.90 18.73
N HIS A 189 -13.32 2.69 18.16
CA HIS A 189 -12.00 2.21 17.78
C HIS A 189 -11.16 1.83 19.01
N THR A 190 -11.27 2.59 20.11
CA THR A 190 -10.61 2.28 21.38
C THR A 190 -11.12 0.95 21.95
N GLU A 191 -12.44 0.74 21.92
CA GLU A 191 -13.09 -0.52 22.33
C GLU A 191 -12.60 -1.71 21.50
N VAL A 192 -12.61 -1.57 20.16
CA VAL A 192 -12.10 -2.61 19.25
C VAL A 192 -10.61 -2.87 19.50
N PHE A 193 -9.80 -1.83 19.66
CA PHE A 193 -8.37 -1.98 19.92
C PHE A 193 -8.10 -2.70 21.25
N GLY A 194 -8.81 -2.31 22.33
CA GLY A 194 -8.72 -2.98 23.62
C GLY A 194 -9.04 -4.47 23.50
N ARG A 195 -10.13 -4.81 22.80
CA ARG A 195 -10.50 -6.21 22.52
C ARG A 195 -9.47 -6.92 21.67
N MET A 196 -8.88 -6.26 20.67
CA MET A 196 -7.78 -6.85 19.89
C MET A 196 -6.58 -7.19 20.80
N LEU A 197 -6.27 -6.34 21.78
CA LEU A 197 -5.17 -6.59 22.72
C LEU A 197 -5.45 -7.74 23.70
N GLU A 198 -6.72 -7.95 24.07
CA GLU A 198 -7.14 -8.96 25.06
C GLU A 198 -7.49 -10.32 24.43
N GLU A 199 -8.27 -10.32 23.35
CA GLU A 199 -8.92 -11.51 22.77
C GLU A 199 -8.11 -12.14 21.62
N SER A 200 -7.01 -11.52 21.17
CA SER A 200 -6.24 -12.03 20.04
C SER A 200 -5.54 -13.35 20.31
N ALA A 201 -5.63 -14.29 19.35
CA ALA A 201 -4.74 -15.43 19.30
C ALA A 201 -3.41 -15.05 18.63
N THR A 202 -2.28 -15.51 19.17
CA THR A 202 -0.99 -15.43 18.48
C THR A 202 -0.56 -16.83 18.07
N VAL A 203 -0.23 -16.99 16.79
CA VAL A 203 0.30 -18.23 16.23
C VAL A 203 1.70 -17.98 15.67
N THR A 204 2.51 -19.04 15.65
CA THR A 204 3.84 -19.02 15.04
C THR A 204 3.75 -19.74 13.69
N VAL A 205 4.16 -19.05 12.62
CA VAL A 205 4.19 -19.58 11.25
C VAL A 205 5.63 -19.44 10.76
N GLY A 206 6.36 -20.56 10.66
CA GLY A 206 7.81 -20.52 10.48
C GLY A 206 8.50 -19.73 11.60
N ALA A 207 9.24 -18.68 11.23
CA ALA A 207 9.88 -17.74 12.17
C ALA A 207 9.00 -16.53 12.54
N ALA A 208 7.82 -16.38 11.92
CA ALA A 208 6.98 -15.20 12.08
C ALA A 208 5.98 -15.35 13.23
N ARG A 209 5.84 -14.31 14.04
CA ARG A 209 4.77 -14.18 15.04
C ARG A 209 3.56 -13.48 14.43
N VAL A 210 2.44 -14.18 14.34
CA VAL A 210 1.23 -13.71 13.68
C VAL A 210 0.10 -13.56 14.68
N GLY A 211 -0.44 -12.35 14.81
CA GLY A 211 -1.65 -12.10 15.59
C GLY A 211 -2.90 -12.27 14.75
N ILE A 212 -3.94 -12.90 15.30
CA ILE A 212 -5.24 -13.07 14.66
C ILE A 212 -6.29 -12.63 15.67
N SER A 213 -7.10 -11.65 15.30
CA SER A 213 -8.17 -11.12 16.13
C SER A 213 -9.47 -11.15 15.36
N ALA A 214 -10.47 -11.85 15.91
CA ALA A 214 -11.76 -12.06 15.27
C ALA A 214 -12.86 -11.50 16.17
N MET A 215 -13.67 -10.59 15.65
CA MET A 215 -14.72 -9.96 16.44
C MET A 215 -15.86 -9.37 15.63
N GLN A 216 -17.00 -9.22 16.29
CA GLN A 216 -18.06 -8.33 15.82
C GLN A 216 -17.71 -6.88 16.16
N VAL A 217 -18.02 -5.98 15.23
CA VAL A 217 -17.83 -4.53 15.35
C VAL A 217 -19.16 -3.82 15.08
N LYS A 218 -19.28 -2.57 15.54
CA LYS A 218 -20.46 -1.74 15.27
C LYS A 218 -20.59 -1.52 13.76
N SER A 219 -21.83 -1.56 13.26
CA SER A 219 -22.10 -1.28 11.84
C SER A 219 -21.65 0.13 11.47
N GLY A 220 -20.98 0.26 10.33
CA GLY A 220 -20.45 1.54 9.84
C GLY A 220 -19.08 1.95 10.40
N LEU A 221 -18.43 1.11 11.23
CA LEU A 221 -17.07 1.37 11.69
C LEU A 221 -16.06 1.20 10.54
N THR A 222 -15.43 2.31 10.14
CA THR A 222 -14.40 2.39 9.10
C THR A 222 -13.00 2.30 9.72
N SER A 223 -11.93 2.56 8.96
CA SER A 223 -10.56 2.74 9.48
C SER A 223 -9.99 1.61 10.35
N LEU A 224 -10.47 0.38 10.15
CA LEU A 224 -9.98 -0.80 10.86
C LEU A 224 -8.57 -1.24 10.43
N GLY A 225 -8.11 -0.83 9.24
CA GLY A 225 -6.77 -1.18 8.75
C GLY A 225 -5.62 -0.55 9.55
N PRO A 226 -5.63 0.78 9.78
CA PRO A 226 -4.71 1.44 10.71
C PRO A 226 -4.77 0.87 12.13
N LEU A 227 -5.95 0.42 12.58
CA LEU A 227 -6.10 -0.23 13.89
C LEU A 227 -5.36 -1.58 13.97
N VAL A 228 -5.47 -2.40 12.93
CA VAL A 228 -4.73 -3.67 12.82
C VAL A 228 -3.21 -3.42 12.75
N GLU A 229 -2.78 -2.35 12.08
CA GLU A 229 -1.37 -1.93 12.05
C GLU A 229 -0.87 -1.55 13.44
N LYS A 230 -1.58 -0.66 14.15
CA LYS A 230 -1.26 -0.30 15.54
C LYS A 230 -1.21 -1.52 16.45
N TYR A 231 -2.13 -2.48 16.26
CA TYR A 231 -2.16 -3.71 17.06
C TYR A 231 -0.92 -4.57 16.82
N ARG A 232 -0.52 -4.72 15.54
CA ARG A 232 0.72 -5.41 15.14
C ARG A 232 1.94 -4.76 15.80
N GLU A 233 2.05 -3.44 15.70
CA GLU A 233 3.18 -2.69 16.27
C GLU A 233 3.22 -2.82 17.79
N PHE A 234 2.09 -2.62 18.47
CA PHE A 234 1.99 -2.65 19.92
C PHE A 234 2.34 -4.03 20.51
N LYS A 235 1.88 -5.12 19.88
CA LYS A 235 2.20 -6.49 20.33
C LYS A 235 3.57 -6.99 19.84
N GLY A 236 4.29 -6.19 19.05
CA GLY A 236 5.58 -6.58 18.46
C GLY A 236 5.46 -7.77 17.51
N LEU A 237 4.37 -7.83 16.74
CA LEU A 237 4.09 -8.93 15.81
C LEU A 237 4.76 -8.68 14.45
N ASP A 238 4.93 -9.76 13.71
CA ASP A 238 5.46 -9.74 12.34
C ASP A 238 4.34 -9.59 11.32
N ALA A 239 3.18 -10.16 11.63
CA ALA A 239 1.93 -9.95 10.91
C ALA A 239 0.74 -9.94 11.88
N ALA A 240 -0.34 -9.30 11.46
CA ALA A 240 -1.60 -9.26 12.17
C ALA A 240 -2.76 -9.34 11.17
N PHE A 241 -3.80 -10.09 11.55
CA PHE A 241 -5.05 -10.21 10.82
C PHE A 241 -6.20 -9.81 11.73
N GLY A 242 -6.97 -8.81 11.32
CA GLY A 242 -8.23 -8.43 11.93
C GLY A 242 -9.40 -8.97 11.10
N LEU A 243 -10.31 -9.70 11.74
CA LEU A 243 -11.50 -10.28 11.12
C LEU A 243 -12.72 -9.66 11.75
N PHE A 244 -13.34 -8.76 11.00
CA PHE A 244 -14.38 -7.88 11.51
C PHE A 244 -15.70 -8.18 10.83
N GLN A 245 -16.76 -8.31 11.64
CA GLN A 245 -18.11 -8.47 11.14
C GLN A 245 -18.99 -7.33 11.65
N ALA A 246 -19.47 -6.51 10.71
CA ALA A 246 -20.40 -5.42 10.97
C ALA A 246 -21.88 -5.84 10.79
N ASP A 247 -22.14 -6.87 9.97
CA ASP A 247 -23.47 -7.43 9.73
C ASP A 247 -23.40 -8.96 9.52
N SER A 248 -24.53 -9.66 9.57
CA SER A 248 -24.57 -11.14 9.49
C SER A 248 -24.16 -11.72 8.13
N GLN A 249 -23.95 -10.90 7.09
CA GLN A 249 -23.80 -11.35 5.71
C GLN A 249 -22.36 -11.30 5.19
N LYS A 250 -21.47 -10.52 5.81
CA LYS A 250 -20.07 -10.41 5.35
C LYS A 250 -19.09 -10.26 6.52
N CYS A 251 -17.94 -10.91 6.41
CA CYS A 251 -16.79 -10.68 7.27
C CYS A 251 -15.67 -10.06 6.45
N MET A 252 -15.17 -8.92 6.92
CA MET A 252 -14.02 -8.25 6.35
C MET A 252 -12.76 -8.76 7.04
N VAL A 253 -11.79 -9.19 6.24
CA VAL A 253 -10.47 -9.63 6.69
C VAL A 253 -9.48 -8.55 6.29
N ILE A 254 -8.72 -8.04 7.25
CA ILE A 254 -7.67 -7.06 7.02
C ILE A 254 -6.36 -7.62 7.54
N GLY A 255 -5.32 -7.61 6.71
CA GLY A 255 -3.99 -8.05 7.08
C GLY A 255 -2.99 -6.91 7.03
N ARG A 256 -2.07 -6.90 7.99
CA ARG A 256 -0.93 -6.00 8.07
C ARG A 256 0.29 -6.81 8.47
N GLY A 257 1.41 -6.60 7.79
CA GLY A 257 2.56 -7.46 7.97
C GLY A 257 3.85 -6.79 7.53
N LYS A 258 4.96 -7.27 8.08
CA LYS A 258 6.27 -6.86 7.61
C LYS A 258 6.53 -7.74 6.38
N PRO A 259 6.73 -7.15 5.19
CA PRO A 259 7.06 -7.90 3.99
C PRO A 259 8.33 -8.75 4.12
N ARG A 260 9.09 -8.70 5.22
CA ARG A 260 10.21 -9.62 5.45
C ARG A 260 9.80 -10.96 6.08
N PHE A 261 8.58 -11.08 6.60
CA PHE A 261 8.15 -12.27 7.32
C PHE A 261 7.01 -13.01 6.62
N MET A 262 6.02 -12.29 6.07
CA MET A 262 4.82 -12.92 5.49
C MET A 262 4.24 -12.09 4.36
N ASP A 263 3.85 -12.71 3.24
CA ASP A 263 3.18 -12.00 2.14
C ASP A 263 1.68 -11.90 2.41
N ILE A 264 1.26 -10.74 2.92
CA ILE A 264 -0.15 -10.52 3.25
C ILE A 264 -1.02 -10.58 1.99
N GLY A 265 -0.55 -10.02 0.87
CA GLY A 265 -1.27 -9.99 -0.40
C GLY A 265 -1.59 -11.39 -0.92
N GLN A 266 -0.66 -12.33 -0.82
CA GLN A 266 -0.86 -13.73 -1.22
C GLN A 266 -1.96 -14.40 -0.38
N VAL A 267 -1.93 -14.21 0.94
CA VAL A 267 -2.97 -14.73 1.84
C VAL A 267 -4.34 -14.14 1.49
N MET A 268 -4.40 -12.83 1.20
CA MET A 268 -5.66 -12.16 0.82
C MET A 268 -6.20 -12.64 -0.52
N ARG A 269 -5.33 -12.86 -1.52
CA ARG A 269 -5.74 -13.41 -2.83
C ARG A 269 -6.34 -14.81 -2.69
N ALA A 270 -5.77 -15.66 -1.82
CA ALA A 270 -6.33 -16.98 -1.52
C ALA A 270 -7.72 -16.92 -0.86
N LEU A 271 -8.05 -15.81 -0.19
CA LEU A 271 -9.37 -15.53 0.37
C LEU A 271 -10.33 -14.84 -0.62
N GLY A 272 -9.93 -14.64 -1.87
CA GLY A 272 -10.71 -13.92 -2.89
C GLY A 272 -10.65 -12.40 -2.76
N GLY A 273 -9.67 -11.87 -2.02
CA GLY A 273 -9.36 -10.44 -1.92
C GLY A 273 -8.11 -10.06 -2.70
N GLY A 274 -7.40 -9.04 -2.21
CA GLY A 274 -6.19 -8.53 -2.84
C GLY A 274 -5.30 -7.74 -1.88
N GLY A 275 -4.16 -7.29 -2.40
CA GLY A 275 -3.19 -6.50 -1.64
C GLY A 275 -1.75 -6.75 -2.07
N HIS A 276 -0.85 -6.17 -1.28
CA HIS A 276 0.60 -6.18 -1.44
C HIS A 276 1.28 -7.01 -0.34
N PRO A 277 2.58 -7.31 -0.47
CA PRO A 277 3.32 -8.07 0.54
C PRO A 277 3.15 -7.58 1.99
N GLY A 278 2.96 -6.26 2.22
CA GLY A 278 2.82 -5.70 3.56
C GLY A 278 1.40 -5.48 4.07
N ALA A 279 0.40 -5.48 3.18
CA ALA A 279 -0.97 -5.13 3.54
C ALA A 279 -1.96 -5.65 2.51
N GLY A 280 -3.14 -6.04 2.97
CA GLY A 280 -4.23 -6.42 2.07
C GLY A 280 -5.55 -6.61 2.80
N SER A 281 -6.59 -6.89 2.03
CA SER A 281 -7.92 -7.17 2.57
C SER A 281 -8.71 -8.11 1.69
N ALA A 282 -9.66 -8.82 2.29
CA ALA A 282 -10.63 -9.67 1.61
C ALA A 282 -12.01 -9.54 2.26
N ILE A 283 -13.07 -9.81 1.50
CA ILE A 283 -14.44 -9.88 2.01
C ILE A 283 -14.96 -11.30 1.82
N ILE A 284 -15.24 -12.00 2.92
CA ILE A 284 -15.82 -13.34 2.90
C ILE A 284 -17.32 -13.24 3.16
N ARG A 285 -18.12 -13.59 2.16
CA ARG A 285 -19.59 -13.59 2.27
C ARG A 285 -20.08 -14.76 3.13
N LYS A 286 -21.21 -14.55 3.83
CA LYS A 286 -21.94 -15.53 4.65
C LYS A 286 -21.06 -16.26 5.67
N THR A 287 -20.06 -15.58 6.20
CA THR A 287 -19.05 -16.15 7.11
C THR A 287 -18.90 -15.24 8.31
N GLY A 288 -18.86 -15.79 9.52
CA GLY A 288 -18.59 -15.05 10.75
C GLY A 288 -17.08 -14.92 11.04
N PRO A 289 -16.66 -14.02 11.95
CA PRO A 289 -15.26 -13.76 12.28
C PRO A 289 -14.47 -15.00 12.65
N GLU A 290 -15.01 -15.85 13.52
CA GLU A 290 -14.35 -17.07 13.99
C GLU A 290 -14.09 -18.08 12.86
N GLU A 291 -15.06 -18.23 11.96
CA GLU A 291 -14.91 -19.12 10.81
C GLU A 291 -13.91 -18.55 9.80
N ALA A 292 -13.93 -17.24 9.58
CA ALA A 292 -12.93 -16.58 8.76
C ALA A 292 -11.52 -16.72 9.39
N ALA A 293 -11.41 -16.71 10.71
CA ALA A 293 -10.15 -16.85 11.43
C ALA A 293 -9.57 -18.26 11.25
N ARG A 294 -10.42 -19.29 11.31
CA ARG A 294 -10.04 -20.66 10.98
C ARG A 294 -9.53 -20.79 9.54
N ARG A 295 -10.13 -20.10 8.58
CA ARG A 295 -9.66 -20.10 7.18
C ARG A 295 -8.29 -19.44 7.04
N VAL A 296 -8.08 -18.29 7.69
CA VAL A 296 -6.76 -17.64 7.73
C VAL A 296 -5.73 -18.58 8.35
N GLN A 297 -6.02 -19.16 9.52
CA GLN A 297 -5.12 -20.12 10.17
C GLN A 297 -4.80 -21.33 9.28
N ALA A 298 -5.79 -21.88 8.57
CA ALA A 298 -5.59 -22.99 7.65
C ALA A 298 -4.69 -22.63 6.46
N LEU A 299 -4.87 -21.43 5.87
CA LEU A 299 -4.01 -20.93 4.80
C LEU A 299 -2.56 -20.77 5.29
N LEU A 300 -2.39 -20.16 6.46
CA LEU A 300 -1.07 -19.99 7.07
C LEU A 300 -0.40 -21.34 7.38
N ALA A 301 -1.15 -22.31 7.89
CA ALA A 301 -0.65 -23.66 8.16
C ALA A 301 -0.27 -24.45 6.89
N GLN A 302 -0.86 -24.10 5.74
CA GLN A 302 -0.53 -24.66 4.43
C GLN A 302 0.67 -23.98 3.77
N GLY A 303 1.34 -23.04 4.45
CA GLY A 303 2.44 -22.25 3.87
C GLY A 303 1.97 -21.20 2.87
N CYS A 304 0.67 -20.86 2.83
CA CYS A 304 0.20 -19.74 2.03
C CYS A 304 0.74 -18.44 2.66
N GLY A 305 1.57 -17.71 1.93
CA GLY A 305 2.34 -16.57 2.45
C GLY A 305 3.80 -16.91 2.80
N ASP A 306 4.19 -18.20 2.77
CA ASP A 306 5.57 -18.68 2.88
C ASP A 306 6.24 -18.80 1.50
N LYS A 307 7.55 -18.61 1.50
CA LYS A 307 8.33 -17.88 0.49
C LYS A 307 8.76 -18.71 -0.72
N THR A 308 9.05 -17.99 -1.81
CA THR A 308 10.10 -18.34 -2.79
C THR A 308 11.35 -18.85 -2.06
N GLU A 309 11.67 -20.12 -2.26
CA GLU A 309 12.84 -20.77 -1.65
C GLU A 309 14.13 -20.17 -2.22
N VAL A 310 15.15 -20.01 -1.37
CA VAL A 310 16.47 -19.49 -1.73
C VAL A 310 17.07 -20.28 -2.90
N ARG A 311 16.84 -21.60 -2.96
CA ARG A 311 17.31 -22.45 -4.07
C ARG A 311 16.85 -21.99 -5.45
N THR A 312 15.75 -21.26 -5.54
CA THR A 312 15.17 -20.81 -6.83
C THR A 312 15.75 -19.49 -7.32
N VAL A 313 16.49 -18.78 -6.45
CA VAL A 313 17.04 -17.44 -6.73
C VAL A 313 18.55 -17.36 -6.52
N MET A 314 19.16 -18.35 -5.87
CA MET A 314 20.60 -18.34 -5.58
C MET A 314 21.42 -18.39 -6.87
N SER A 315 22.54 -17.67 -6.85
CA SER A 315 23.56 -17.71 -7.88
C SER A 315 24.46 -18.94 -7.73
N ASP A 316 25.08 -19.34 -8.85
CA ASP A 316 26.11 -20.37 -8.91
C ASP A 316 27.28 -20.03 -7.96
N PRO A 317 27.61 -20.89 -6.98
CA PRO A 317 28.66 -20.61 -6.00
C PRO A 317 30.06 -20.54 -6.62
N ASP A 318 30.31 -21.18 -7.78
CA ASP A 318 31.66 -21.28 -8.36
C ASP A 318 32.20 -19.90 -8.80
N LYS A 319 31.30 -18.95 -9.09
CA LYS A 319 31.64 -17.55 -9.40
C LYS A 319 32.22 -16.80 -8.21
N PHE A 320 31.81 -17.16 -7.00
CA PHE A 320 32.14 -16.46 -5.76
C PHE A 320 33.07 -17.25 -4.84
N MET A 321 33.44 -18.47 -5.22
CA MET A 321 34.29 -19.35 -4.41
C MET A 321 35.78 -19.12 -4.67
N ILE A 322 36.64 -19.24 -3.66
CA ILE A 322 38.10 -19.26 -3.80
C ILE A 322 38.74 -20.32 -2.91
N ASP A 323 39.78 -20.99 -3.40
CA ASP A 323 40.49 -22.03 -2.65
C ASP A 323 41.30 -21.43 -1.50
N GLU A 324 41.36 -22.12 -0.36
CA GLU A 324 42.02 -21.64 0.86
C GLU A 324 43.52 -21.33 0.71
N ASP A 325 44.18 -22.00 -0.25
CA ASP A 325 45.61 -21.85 -0.53
C ASP A 325 45.90 -20.86 -1.66
N ALA A 326 44.87 -20.31 -2.31
CA ALA A 326 45.02 -19.23 -3.29
C ALA A 326 45.66 -17.99 -2.65
N SER A 327 46.38 -17.21 -3.43
CA SER A 327 47.01 -15.98 -2.94
C SER A 327 46.03 -14.82 -2.82
N MET A 328 46.32 -13.85 -1.94
CA MET A 328 45.54 -12.62 -1.85
C MET A 328 45.51 -11.84 -3.19
N GLY A 329 46.57 -11.90 -3.99
CA GLY A 329 46.58 -11.32 -5.34
C GLY A 329 45.56 -11.97 -6.28
N GLN A 330 45.40 -13.30 -6.23
CA GLN A 330 44.35 -14.01 -6.97
C GLN A 330 42.95 -13.62 -6.46
N ALA A 331 42.79 -13.43 -5.16
CA ALA A 331 41.52 -12.99 -4.57
C ALA A 331 41.11 -11.60 -5.06
N VAL A 332 42.04 -10.63 -5.06
CA VAL A 332 41.83 -9.27 -5.59
C VAL A 332 41.36 -9.33 -7.04
N GLN A 333 42.05 -10.11 -7.87
CA GLN A 333 41.68 -10.25 -9.29
C GLN A 333 40.26 -10.81 -9.45
N ARG A 334 39.92 -11.86 -8.70
CA ARG A 334 38.60 -12.49 -8.79
C ARG A 334 37.46 -11.58 -8.32
N ILE A 335 37.71 -10.75 -7.29
CA ILE A 335 36.75 -9.73 -6.84
C ILE A 335 36.53 -8.67 -7.93
N ALA A 336 37.60 -8.23 -8.60
CA ALA A 336 37.51 -7.27 -9.69
C ALA A 336 36.70 -7.82 -10.89
N GLU A 337 36.82 -9.12 -11.16
CA GLU A 337 36.03 -9.82 -12.18
C GLU A 337 34.56 -10.04 -11.75
N GLY A 338 34.29 -10.13 -10.45
CA GLY A 338 32.99 -10.47 -9.84
C GLY A 338 32.13 -9.28 -9.38
N ASN A 339 32.19 -8.13 -10.09
CA ASN A 339 31.47 -6.89 -9.74
C ASN A 339 31.76 -6.36 -8.32
N GLY A 340 32.94 -6.65 -7.76
CA GLY A 340 33.34 -6.12 -6.45
C GLY A 340 32.66 -6.78 -5.26
N CYS A 341 32.01 -7.93 -5.41
CA CYS A 341 31.51 -8.69 -4.26
C CYS A 341 32.64 -9.45 -3.55
N GLY A 342 32.48 -9.76 -2.27
CA GLY A 342 33.43 -10.62 -1.54
C GLY A 342 33.49 -12.05 -2.08
N LEU A 343 34.31 -12.90 -1.47
CA LEU A 343 34.47 -14.31 -1.86
C LEU A 343 34.18 -15.26 -0.70
N MET A 344 33.74 -16.46 -1.04
CA MET A 344 33.60 -17.59 -0.12
C MET A 344 34.87 -18.44 -0.19
N VAL A 345 35.59 -18.51 0.92
CA VAL A 345 36.82 -19.31 1.02
C VAL A 345 36.45 -20.75 1.32
N CYS A 346 36.86 -21.66 0.45
CA CYS A 346 36.48 -23.08 0.53
C CYS A 346 37.71 -24.00 0.43
N ARG A 347 37.58 -25.21 0.97
CA ARG A 347 38.42 -26.37 0.63
C ARG A 347 37.54 -27.33 -0.17
N GLY A 348 37.76 -27.43 -1.48
CA GLY A 348 36.78 -28.07 -2.36
C GLY A 348 35.44 -27.32 -2.29
N ARG A 349 34.34 -28.01 -1.95
CA ARG A 349 33.03 -27.35 -1.69
C ARG A 349 32.81 -26.99 -0.22
N THR A 350 33.68 -27.41 0.70
CA THR A 350 33.50 -27.16 2.13
C THR A 350 33.78 -25.69 2.45
N LEU A 351 32.78 -24.97 2.97
CA LEU A 351 32.89 -23.55 3.30
C LEU A 351 33.70 -23.34 4.58
N LEU A 352 34.82 -22.63 4.46
CA LEU A 352 35.69 -22.29 5.60
C LEU A 352 35.39 -20.89 6.16
N GLY A 353 34.89 -19.98 5.33
CA GLY A 353 34.55 -18.62 5.73
C GLY A 353 34.42 -17.66 4.55
N GLY A 354 34.40 -16.36 4.85
CA GLY A 354 34.31 -15.28 3.86
C GLY A 354 35.57 -14.45 3.79
N LEU A 355 35.75 -13.78 2.65
CA LEU A 355 36.77 -12.79 2.40
C LEU A 355 36.10 -11.54 1.81
N SER A 356 36.13 -10.43 2.54
CA SER A 356 35.54 -9.17 2.07
C SER A 356 36.56 -8.31 1.32
N LEU A 357 36.05 -7.32 0.58
CA LEU A 357 36.85 -6.26 -0.03
C LEU A 357 37.83 -5.61 0.96
N LEU A 358 37.40 -5.43 2.22
CA LEU A 358 38.23 -4.79 3.25
C LEU A 358 39.47 -5.62 3.60
N GLU A 359 39.38 -6.95 3.60
CA GLU A 359 40.56 -7.79 3.79
C GLU A 359 41.52 -7.71 2.59
N CYS A 360 40.97 -7.66 1.38
CA CYS A 360 41.77 -7.55 0.16
C CYS A 360 42.52 -6.22 0.09
N ALA A 361 41.84 -5.10 0.36
CA ALA A 361 42.47 -3.79 0.41
C ALA A 361 43.59 -3.72 1.47
N LYS A 362 43.40 -4.33 2.65
CA LYS A 362 44.45 -4.42 3.67
C LYS A 362 45.67 -5.21 3.20
N ALA A 363 45.47 -6.29 2.45
CA ALA A 363 46.58 -7.07 1.91
C ALA A 363 47.35 -6.29 0.82
N GLU A 364 46.65 -5.53 -0.02
CA GLU A 364 47.25 -4.61 -1.00
C GLU A 364 48.09 -3.52 -0.30
N ASP A 365 47.49 -2.80 0.66
CA ASP A 365 48.15 -1.71 1.39
C ASP A 365 49.42 -2.17 2.15
N THR A 366 49.44 -3.43 2.59
CA THR A 366 50.57 -4.01 3.33
C THR A 366 51.54 -4.80 2.45
N GLY A 367 51.31 -4.86 1.13
CA GLY A 367 52.15 -5.58 0.17
C GLY A 367 52.15 -7.10 0.36
N ARG A 368 51.09 -7.67 0.95
CA ARG A 368 50.98 -9.09 1.32
C ARG A 368 50.16 -9.90 0.31
N LEU A 369 50.40 -9.69 -0.98
CA LEU A 369 49.63 -10.33 -2.05
C LEU A 369 49.98 -11.80 -2.27
N ASP A 370 51.19 -12.23 -1.93
CA ASP A 370 51.64 -13.63 -2.07
C ASP A 370 51.20 -14.55 -0.92
N VAL A 371 50.54 -13.99 0.10
CA VAL A 371 50.08 -14.75 1.27
C VAL A 371 48.79 -15.51 0.94
N PRO A 372 48.60 -16.75 1.43
CA PRO A 372 47.36 -17.49 1.25
C PRO A 372 46.12 -16.81 1.86
N VAL A 373 44.97 -16.92 1.19
CA VAL A 373 43.69 -16.32 1.63
C VAL A 373 43.22 -16.85 3.00
N LYS A 374 43.54 -18.09 3.36
CA LYS A 374 43.21 -18.68 4.67
C LYS A 374 43.70 -17.85 5.87
N GLY A 375 44.76 -17.04 5.68
CA GLY A 375 45.28 -16.14 6.71
C GLY A 375 44.40 -14.90 6.97
N TYR A 376 43.52 -14.56 6.03
CA TYR A 376 42.61 -13.41 6.09
C TYR A 376 41.13 -13.84 6.17
N THR A 377 40.83 -15.12 6.05
CA THR A 377 39.46 -15.65 6.09
C THR A 377 38.75 -15.38 7.41
N ARG A 378 37.54 -14.84 7.32
CA ARG A 378 36.62 -14.76 8.46
C ARG A 378 35.78 -16.02 8.53
N ARG A 379 35.96 -16.80 9.59
CA ARG A 379 35.26 -18.08 9.77
C ARG A 379 33.78 -17.92 10.17
N ASN A 380 33.48 -16.87 10.93
CA ASN A 380 32.12 -16.62 11.41
C ASN A 380 31.39 -15.70 10.44
N ILE A 381 30.84 -16.29 9.38
CA ILE A 381 29.98 -15.60 8.40
C ILE A 381 28.56 -16.17 8.47
N PRO A 382 27.53 -15.37 8.14
CA PRO A 382 26.16 -15.86 8.05
C PRO A 382 26.04 -16.99 7.02
N ARG A 383 25.27 -18.02 7.37
CA ARG A 383 25.00 -19.20 6.54
C ARG A 383 23.50 -19.39 6.41
N LEU A 384 23.03 -19.80 5.24
CA LEU A 384 21.61 -19.98 4.94
C LEU A 384 21.37 -21.35 4.31
N ALA A 385 20.26 -22.00 4.66
CA ALA A 385 19.88 -23.27 4.03
C ALA A 385 19.18 -23.04 2.66
N PRO A 386 19.22 -23.98 1.70
CA PRO A 386 18.61 -23.79 0.38
C PRO A 386 17.08 -23.69 0.39
N ASP A 387 16.45 -24.31 1.40
CA ASP A 387 15.01 -24.28 1.67
C ASP A 387 14.60 -23.09 2.55
N ALA A 388 15.56 -22.33 3.06
CA ALA A 388 15.26 -21.05 3.68
C ALA A 388 14.61 -20.12 2.65
N GLY A 389 13.85 -19.14 3.11
CA GLY A 389 13.14 -18.25 2.20
C GLY A 389 13.85 -16.91 2.00
N CYS A 390 13.67 -16.31 0.81
CA CYS A 390 14.38 -15.08 0.37
C CYS A 390 14.43 -13.96 1.41
N ARG A 391 13.36 -13.78 2.20
CA ARG A 391 13.30 -12.69 3.17
C ARG A 391 14.10 -12.93 4.46
N GLU A 392 14.38 -14.19 4.81
CA GLU A 392 15.36 -14.51 5.87
C GLU A 392 16.76 -14.12 5.38
N ALA A 393 17.05 -14.39 4.11
CA ALA A 393 18.26 -13.93 3.46
C ALA A 393 18.40 -12.40 3.51
N ILE A 394 17.35 -11.62 3.23
CA ILE A 394 17.41 -10.14 3.36
C ILE A 394 17.85 -9.71 4.76
N GLY A 395 17.37 -10.39 5.81
CA GLY A 395 17.76 -10.11 7.19
C GLY A 395 19.24 -10.39 7.46
N LEU A 396 19.73 -11.58 7.07
CA LEU A 396 21.12 -11.97 7.28
C LEU A 396 22.10 -11.15 6.42
N LEU A 397 21.66 -10.65 5.26
CA LEU A 397 22.50 -9.88 4.36
C LEU A 397 22.90 -8.53 4.96
N CYS A 398 22.05 -7.93 5.82
CA CYS A 398 22.39 -6.72 6.56
C CYS A 398 23.64 -6.89 7.45
N ASP A 399 23.86 -8.12 7.94
CA ASP A 399 24.99 -8.46 8.81
C ASP A 399 26.19 -9.03 8.05
N ALA A 400 26.02 -9.35 6.75
CA ALA A 400 27.04 -9.94 5.90
C ALA A 400 28.03 -8.87 5.38
N ARG A 401 29.28 -8.95 5.83
CA ARG A 401 30.32 -7.96 5.47
C ARG A 401 30.88 -8.16 4.07
N GLU A 402 30.70 -9.35 3.52
CA GLU A 402 31.13 -9.77 2.20
C GLU A 402 30.18 -9.26 1.10
N GLY A 403 29.02 -8.70 1.48
CA GLY A 403 27.97 -8.29 0.55
C GLY A 403 27.23 -9.47 -0.09
N LEU A 404 27.45 -10.68 0.44
CA LEU A 404 26.95 -11.95 -0.08
C LEU A 404 26.55 -12.87 1.08
N LEU A 405 25.61 -13.77 0.83
CA LEU A 405 25.25 -14.84 1.77
C LEU A 405 25.64 -16.20 1.22
N ALA A 406 26.30 -17.01 2.06
CA ALA A 406 26.59 -18.39 1.74
C ALA A 406 25.33 -19.25 1.91
N VAL A 407 24.93 -19.94 0.85
CA VAL A 407 23.89 -20.97 0.91
C VAL A 407 24.58 -22.32 1.04
N VAL A 408 24.33 -23.02 2.15
CA VAL A 408 25.03 -24.25 2.51
C VAL A 408 24.08 -25.40 2.79
N GLU A 409 24.48 -26.60 2.37
CA GLU A 409 23.83 -27.85 2.76
C GLU A 409 24.85 -28.64 3.63
N GLY A 410 24.62 -28.66 4.94
CA GLY A 410 25.63 -29.11 5.90
C GLY A 410 26.83 -28.16 5.95
N GLU A 411 28.00 -28.63 5.50
CA GLU A 411 29.22 -27.82 5.38
C GLU A 411 29.56 -27.42 3.94
N GLU A 412 28.80 -27.90 2.95
CA GLU A 412 29.08 -27.64 1.55
C GLU A 412 28.39 -26.38 1.05
N LEU A 413 29.13 -25.56 0.30
CA LEU A 413 28.61 -24.39 -0.39
C LEU A 413 27.88 -24.84 -1.67
N VAL A 414 26.55 -24.68 -1.66
CA VAL A 414 25.65 -25.08 -2.76
C VAL A 414 25.12 -23.89 -3.54
N GLY A 415 25.22 -22.67 -2.98
CA GLY A 415 24.79 -21.44 -3.64
C GLY A 415 25.34 -20.20 -2.96
N VAL A 416 25.21 -19.07 -3.63
CA VAL A 416 25.47 -17.75 -3.04
C VAL A 416 24.31 -16.83 -3.36
N LEU A 417 23.91 -16.02 -2.38
CA LEU A 417 22.89 -15.00 -2.57
C LEU A 417 23.52 -13.61 -2.60
N THR A 418 23.34 -12.91 -3.71
CA THR A 418 23.77 -11.52 -3.88
C THR A 418 22.65 -10.54 -3.50
N GLN A 419 22.99 -9.27 -3.29
CA GLN A 419 21.98 -8.20 -3.16
C GLN A 419 21.07 -8.11 -4.39
N VAL A 420 21.63 -8.33 -5.58
CA VAL A 420 20.90 -8.26 -6.86
C VAL A 420 19.86 -9.38 -6.95
N ASP A 421 20.22 -10.61 -6.57
CA ASP A 421 19.31 -11.77 -6.59
C ASP A 421 18.06 -11.51 -5.73
N LEU A 422 18.23 -10.83 -4.59
CA LEU A 422 17.13 -10.48 -3.70
C LEU A 422 16.35 -9.25 -4.15
N MET A 423 17.00 -8.27 -4.80
CA MET A 423 16.30 -7.09 -5.35
C MET A 423 15.24 -7.49 -6.38
N PHE A 424 15.54 -8.45 -7.26
CA PHE A 424 14.56 -8.96 -8.24
C PHE A 424 13.36 -9.68 -7.61
N GLN A 425 13.41 -10.01 -6.32
CA GLN A 425 12.26 -10.57 -5.58
C GLN A 425 11.42 -9.51 -4.88
N VAL A 426 11.95 -8.30 -4.70
CA VAL A 426 11.28 -7.20 -3.98
C VAL A 426 10.60 -6.23 -4.94
N TYR A 427 11.18 -6.05 -6.13
CA TYR A 427 10.66 -5.17 -7.18
C TYR A 427 10.10 -6.03 -8.33
N ASP A 428 8.80 -5.90 -8.61
CA ASP A 428 8.24 -6.31 -9.90
C ASP A 428 8.62 -5.22 -10.92
N PHE A 429 9.55 -5.53 -11.82
CA PHE A 429 9.93 -4.66 -12.94
C PHE A 429 9.03 -4.87 -14.15
#